data_AF-V5H463-F1
#
_entry.id   AF-V5H463-F1
#
_cell.length_a   1.000
_cell.length_b   1.000
_cell.length_c   1.000
_cell.angle_alpha   90.00
_cell.angle_beta   90.00
_cell.angle_gamma   90.00
#
_symmetry.space_group_name_H-M   'P 1'
#
loop_
_entity.id
_entity.type
_entity.pdbx_description
1 polymer ?
#
loop_
_entity_poly.entity_id
_entity_poly.type
_entity_poly.pdbx_seq_one_letter_code
_entity_poly.pdbx_strand_id
1 'polypeptide(L)' 'MKVLTLGLIALSVAYGQDEADDLRLKRQTYSLPRGSELLLEPLRTTFQCRHDGYFADIDNNCRVYHICTR' A
#
# COMPACT_ATOMS: atom_id res chain seq x y z
N MET A 1 40.57 -8.63 16.00
CA MET A 1 39.98 -8.66 14.64
C MET A 1 38.58 -9.31 14.59
N LYS A 2 37.76 -9.22 15.66
CA LYS A 2 36.37 -9.75 15.72
C LYS A 2 35.31 -8.65 15.89
N VAL A 3 35.74 -7.41 16.14
CA VAL A 3 34.86 -6.26 16.37
C VAL A 3 34.36 -5.67 15.04
N LEU A 4 35.19 -5.70 14.00
CA LEU A 4 34.82 -5.27 12.64
C LEU A 4 33.71 -6.13 12.02
N THR A 5 33.71 -7.43 12.29
CA THR A 5 32.69 -8.35 11.78
C THR A 5 31.31 -8.11 12.41
N LEU A 6 31.26 -7.73 13.70
CA LEU A 6 30.00 -7.41 14.37
C LEU A 6 29.39 -6.08 13.85
N GLY A 7 30.23 -5.10 13.53
CA GLY A 7 29.77 -3.83 12.96
C GLY A 7 29.13 -3.98 11.58
N LEU A 8 29.72 -4.79 10.69
CA LEU A 8 29.19 -5.05 9.35
C LEU A 8 27.83 -5.77 9.38
N ILE A 9 27.65 -6.71 10.32
CA ILE A 9 26.37 -7.43 10.48
C ILE A 9 25.28 -6.45 10.94
N ALA A 10 25.58 -5.57 11.89
CA ALA A 10 24.62 -4.55 12.37
C ALA A 10 24.19 -3.58 11.26
N LEU A 11 25.11 -3.19 10.38
CA LEU A 11 24.80 -2.42 9.17
C LEU A 11 23.84 -3.19 8.25
N SER A 12 24.14 -4.45 7.88
CA SER A 12 23.23 -5.22 7.01
C SER A 12 21.83 -5.42 7.59
N VAL A 13 21.69 -5.54 8.92
CA VAL A 13 20.37 -5.67 9.57
C VAL A 13 19.60 -4.35 9.54
N ALA A 14 20.27 -3.20 9.67
CA ALA A 14 19.63 -1.89 9.55
C ALA A 14 19.18 -1.55 8.11
N TYR A 15 19.84 -2.12 7.08
CA TYR A 15 19.56 -1.86 5.67
C TYR A 15 18.76 -2.97 4.98
N GLY A 16 18.39 -4.05 5.67
CA GLY A 16 17.87 -5.27 5.04
C GLY A 16 16.65 -5.86 5.73
N GLN A 17 15.51 -5.17 5.69
CA GLN A 17 14.19 -5.76 5.98
C GLN A 17 13.10 -5.15 5.09
N ASP A 18 13.16 -5.41 3.78
CA ASP A 18 11.98 -5.36 2.91
C ASP A 18 11.41 -6.78 2.81
N GLU A 19 10.68 -7.20 3.84
CA GLU A 19 9.98 -8.47 3.85
C GLU A 19 8.66 -8.29 3.08
N ALA A 20 8.67 -8.69 1.80
CA ALA A 20 7.48 -8.75 0.97
C ALA A 20 6.66 -9.99 1.36
N ASP A 21 5.78 -9.83 2.36
CA ASP A 21 4.84 -10.86 2.76
C ASP A 21 3.59 -10.84 1.84
N ASP A 22 3.69 -11.56 0.71
CA ASP A 22 2.58 -11.81 -0.23
C ASP A 22 1.69 -12.96 0.27
N LEU A 23 1.00 -12.74 1.39
CA LEU A 23 -0.15 -13.54 1.80
C LEU A 23 -1.40 -12.66 1.74
N ARG A 24 -1.75 -12.23 0.52
CA ARG A 24 -2.86 -11.31 0.26
C ARG A 24 -4.22 -12.02 0.32
N LEU A 25 -4.65 -12.35 1.54
CA LEU A 25 -6.06 -12.62 1.84
C LEU A 25 -6.86 -11.31 1.70
N LYS A 26 -7.24 -10.97 0.46
CA LYS A 26 -8.42 -10.19 0.02
C LYS A 26 -8.97 -9.08 0.93
N ARG A 27 -8.13 -8.34 1.65
CA ARG A 27 -8.37 -6.93 1.97
C ARG A 27 -7.56 -6.15 0.95
N GLN A 28 -8.22 -5.64 -0.08
CA GLN A 28 -7.59 -4.63 -0.91
C GLN A 28 -7.50 -3.37 -0.06
N THR A 29 -6.41 -3.23 0.69
CA THR A 29 -6.06 -1.96 1.31
C THR A 29 -5.85 -0.96 0.17
N TYR A 30 -6.61 0.13 0.17
CA TYR A 30 -6.41 1.21 -0.78
C TYR A 30 -4.95 1.68 -0.66
N SER A 31 -4.22 1.68 -1.78
CA SER A 31 -2.88 2.25 -1.81
C SER A 31 -3.03 3.76 -1.93
N LEU A 32 -3.16 4.42 -0.79
CA LEU A 32 -3.27 5.88 -0.70
C LEU A 32 -1.99 6.46 -0.10
N PRO A 33 -1.64 7.71 -0.44
CA PRO A 33 -0.57 8.43 0.22
C PRO A 33 -0.77 8.42 1.74
N ARG A 34 0.34 8.35 2.49
CA ARG A 34 0.30 8.45 3.96
C ARG A 34 -0.38 9.75 4.37
N GLY A 35 -1.27 9.70 5.36
CA GLY A 35 -2.02 10.86 5.86
C GLY A 35 -3.32 11.15 5.11
N SER A 36 -3.64 10.38 4.07
CA SER A 36 -4.95 10.47 3.38
C SER A 36 -6.11 10.07 4.29
N GLU A 37 -5.86 9.21 5.28
CA GLU A 37 -6.82 8.81 6.32
C GLU A 37 -7.32 9.99 7.17
N LEU A 38 -6.59 11.12 7.20
CA LEU A 38 -6.98 12.33 7.94
C LEU A 38 -7.97 13.21 7.16
N LEU A 39 -8.02 13.04 5.84
CA LEU A 39 -8.84 13.86 4.92
C LEU A 39 -10.05 13.10 4.40
N LEU A 40 -9.98 11.77 4.41
CA LEU A 40 -11.02 10.91 3.90
C LEU A 40 -11.90 10.45 5.06
N GLU A 41 -13.21 10.65 4.88
CA GLU A 41 -14.21 9.92 5.65
C GLU A 41 -14.02 8.40 5.45
N PRO A 42 -14.58 7.56 6.34
CA PRO A 42 -14.53 6.11 6.18
C PRO A 42 -14.93 5.70 4.76
N LEU A 43 -14.01 5.07 4.04
CA LEU A 43 -14.19 4.76 2.63
C LEU A 43 -15.30 3.72 2.43
N ARG A 44 -16.19 4.02 1.49
CA ARG A 44 -17.16 3.04 0.99
C ARG A 44 -16.45 2.12 0.00
N THR A 45 -16.44 0.82 0.30
CA THR A 45 -15.75 -0.21 -0.50
C THR A 45 -16.71 -0.94 -1.43
N THR A 46 -17.63 -0.19 -2.05
CA THR A 46 -18.69 -0.69 -2.94
C THR A 46 -18.29 -0.71 -4.42
N PHE A 47 -17.20 -0.03 -4.78
CA PHE A 47 -16.74 0.09 -6.16
C PHE A 47 -16.39 -1.27 -6.78
N GLN A 48 -16.76 -1.45 -8.06
CA GLN A 48 -16.43 -2.65 -8.82
C GLN A 48 -15.95 -2.28 -10.23
N CYS A 49 -14.81 -2.86 -10.64
CA CYS A 49 -14.26 -2.68 -11.99
C CYS A 49 -15.17 -3.28 -13.06
N ARG A 50 -15.47 -2.51 -14.11
CA ARG A 50 -16.26 -2.97 -15.27
C ARG A 50 -15.39 -3.37 -16.45
N HIS A 51 -14.48 -2.49 -16.86
CA HIS A 51 -13.49 -2.68 -17.93
C HIS A 51 -12.20 -1.96 -17.53
N ASP A 52 -11.16 -2.09 -18.36
CA ASP A 52 -9.89 -1.40 -18.12
C ASP A 52 -10.07 0.12 -18.19
N GLY A 53 -9.36 0.82 -17.31
CA GLY A 53 -9.35 2.27 -17.30
C GLY A 53 -9.34 2.89 -15.91
N TYR A 54 -9.53 4.21 -15.92
CA TYR A 54 -9.54 5.05 -14.72
C TYR A 54 -10.97 5.47 -14.40
N PHE A 55 -11.38 5.29 -13.15
CA PHE A 55 -12.74 5.55 -12.70
C PHE A 55 -12.73 6.44 -11.47
N ALA A 56 -13.50 7.53 -11.51
CA ALA A 56 -13.79 8.32 -10.33
C ALA A 56 -14.79 7.58 -9.43
N ASP A 57 -14.50 7.50 -8.14
CA ASP A 57 -15.37 6.86 -7.16
C ASP A 57 -16.42 7.86 -6.63
N ILE A 58 -17.60 7.84 -7.24
CA ILE A 58 -18.71 8.73 -6.88
C ILE A 58 -19.26 8.44 -5.47
N ASP A 59 -19.13 7.20 -4.98
CA ASP A 59 -19.59 6.81 -3.64
C ASP A 59 -18.70 7.43 -2.54
N ASN A 60 -17.48 7.84 -2.90
CA ASN A 60 -16.51 8.51 -2.04
C ASN A 60 -16.30 9.99 -2.44
N ASN A 61 -17.35 10.65 -2.95
CA ASN A 61 -17.36 12.06 -3.38
C ASN A 61 -16.25 12.42 -4.38
N CYS A 62 -15.85 11.50 -5.25
CA CYS A 62 -14.77 11.68 -6.22
C CYS A 62 -13.39 12.01 -5.60
N ARG A 63 -13.21 11.79 -4.28
CA ARG A 63 -11.93 12.02 -3.57
C ARG A 63 -10.93 10.87 -3.77
N VAL A 64 -11.41 9.74 -4.28
CA VAL A 64 -10.61 8.56 -4.62
C VAL A 64 -10.94 8.16 -6.06
N TYR A 65 -9.94 7.61 -6.75
CA TYR A 65 -10.11 7.02 -8.06
C TYR A 65 -9.56 5.59 -8.06
N HIS A 66 -10.06 4.78 -8.98
CA HIS A 66 -9.64 3.39 -9.17
C HIS A 66 -8.99 3.23 -10.53
N ILE A 67 -7.93 2.43 -10.57
CA ILE A 67 -7.32 1.95 -11.80
C ILE A 67 -7.73 0.48 -11.94
N CYS A 68 -8.45 0.17 -13.01
CA CYS A 68 -8.84 -1.20 -13.33
C CYS A 68 -7.93 -1.73 -14.44
N THR A 69 -7.26 -2.85 -14.16
CA THR A 69 -6.47 -3.62 -15.13
C THR A 69 -6.91 -5.08 -15.01
N ARG A 70 -7.71 -5.56 -15.95
CA ARG A 70 -8.00 -6.98 -16.12
C ARG A 70 -6.93 -7.68 -16.95
#